data_AF-A0A4P5X4K7-F1
#
_entry.id   AF-A0A4P5X4K7-F1
#
_cell.length_a   1.000
_cell.length_b   1.000
_cell.length_c   1.000
_cell.angle_alpha   90.00
_cell.angle_beta   90.00
_cell.angle_gamma   90.00
#
_symmetry.space_group_name_H-M   'P 1'
#
loop_
_entity.id
_entity.type
_entity.pdbx_description
1 polymer ?
#
loop_
_entity_poly.entity_id
_entity_poly.type
_entity_poly.pdbx_seq_one_letter_code
_entity_poly.pdbx_strand_id
1 'polypeptide(L)'
;MATLIPDNFETVSPSAADALLARESSRLLAVHKLGRRTSVRIRLVDDGDDAETLSVPTSAVRLFLHLLTEMSQGNAVTLIPTHAELTTQQAADLLNVSRPYMAKLLDEGKIPGRTVGKYRRVRFDDLMAFKKKDDDARSKVLDQLSAEAQELGMGY
;
A
#
# COMPACT_ATOMS: atom_id res chain seq x y z
N MET A 1 -13.27 -28.36 -1.52
CA MET A 1 -13.25 -27.08 -0.78
C MET A 1 -12.32 -26.12 -1.50
N ALA A 2 -12.85 -25.41 -2.51
CA ALA A 2 -12.09 -24.38 -3.22
C ALA A 2 -11.89 -23.21 -2.26
N THR A 3 -10.65 -22.96 -1.86
CA THR A 3 -10.29 -21.71 -1.20
C THR A 3 -10.62 -20.60 -2.19
N LEU A 4 -11.74 -19.91 -1.96
CA LEU A 4 -12.13 -18.70 -2.64
C LEU A 4 -10.90 -17.77 -2.62
N ILE A 5 -10.25 -17.63 -3.77
CA ILE A 5 -9.30 -16.56 -3.99
C ILE A 5 -10.15 -15.30 -3.89
N PRO A 6 -9.92 -14.39 -2.93
CA PRO A 6 -10.68 -13.16 -2.93
C PRO A 6 -10.23 -12.38 -4.18
N ASP A 7 -11.08 -12.32 -5.19
CA ASP A 7 -11.14 -11.16 -6.09
C ASP A 7 -11.42 -9.98 -5.16
N ASN A 8 -10.43 -9.15 -4.78
CA ASN A 8 -10.67 -7.83 -4.14
C ASN A 8 -9.38 -7.04 -3.80
N PHE A 9 -8.39 -6.98 -4.69
CA PHE A 9 -7.42 -5.88 -4.70
C PHE A 9 -7.64 -5.06 -5.96
N GLU A 10 -8.85 -4.53 -6.11
CA GLU A 10 -9.14 -3.64 -7.22
C GLU A 10 -8.28 -2.38 -7.09
N THR A 11 -7.43 -2.17 -8.08
CA THR A 11 -6.65 -0.95 -8.19
C THR A 11 -7.53 0.12 -8.79
N VAL A 12 -7.78 1.17 -8.03
CA VAL A 12 -8.56 2.32 -8.49
C VAL A 12 -7.59 3.37 -9.01
N SER A 13 -7.66 3.66 -10.29
CA SER A 13 -6.92 4.76 -10.93
C SER A 13 -7.84 5.99 -11.00
N PRO A 14 -7.48 7.12 -10.36
CA PRO A 14 -8.32 8.30 -10.35
C PRO A 14 -8.41 8.95 -11.74
N SER A 15 -9.60 9.41 -12.13
CA SER A 15 -9.74 10.37 -13.22
C SER A 15 -9.24 11.76 -12.81
N ALA A 16 -9.10 12.68 -13.76
CA ALA A 16 -8.77 14.08 -13.44
C ALA A 16 -9.82 14.73 -12.53
N ALA A 17 -11.10 14.39 -12.70
CA ALA A 17 -12.17 14.86 -11.83
C ALA A 17 -12.04 14.29 -10.41
N ASP A 18 -11.74 12.99 -10.28
CA ASP A 18 -11.53 12.34 -8.99
C ASP A 18 -10.34 12.93 -8.24
N ALA A 19 -9.24 13.22 -8.93
CA ALA A 19 -8.05 13.83 -8.32
C ALA A 19 -8.36 15.22 -7.73
N LEU A 20 -9.16 16.03 -8.43
CA LEU A 20 -9.59 17.34 -7.94
C LEU A 20 -10.50 17.21 -6.71
N LEU A 21 -11.50 16.33 -6.78
CA LEU A 21 -12.40 16.06 -5.65
C LEU A 21 -11.65 15.50 -4.44
N ALA A 22 -10.68 14.62 -4.66
CA ALA A 22 -9.85 14.04 -3.62
C ALA A 22 -8.95 15.10 -2.96
N ARG A 23 -8.42 16.05 -3.73
CA ARG A 23 -7.65 17.19 -3.22
C ARG A 23 -8.50 18.08 -2.30
N GLU A 24 -9.71 18.42 -2.73
CA GLU A 24 -10.62 19.23 -1.92
C GLU A 24 -11.03 18.50 -0.63
N SER A 25 -11.46 17.24 -0.78
CA SER A 25 -11.94 16.41 0.32
C SER A 25 -10.85 16.13 1.36
N SER A 26 -9.64 15.78 0.92
CA SER A 26 -8.49 15.55 1.82
C SER A 26 -8.14 16.82 2.61
N ARG A 27 -8.17 18.00 1.98
CA ARG A 27 -7.94 19.27 2.67
C ARG A 27 -8.99 19.53 3.75
N LEU A 28 -10.28 19.32 3.45
CA LEU A 28 -11.36 19.49 4.43
C LEU A 28 -11.24 18.52 5.60
N LEU A 29 -10.94 17.25 5.31
CA LEU A 29 -10.72 16.21 6.33
C LEU A 29 -9.49 16.50 7.20
N ALA A 30 -8.39 16.97 6.62
CA ALA A 30 -7.15 17.25 7.35
C ALA A 30 -7.29 18.37 8.39
N VAL A 31 -8.18 19.35 8.15
CA VAL A 31 -8.46 20.44 9.11
C VAL A 31 -9.17 19.91 10.37
N HIS A 32 -9.92 18.82 10.25
CA HIS A 32 -10.60 18.20 11.38
C HIS A 32 -9.58 17.43 12.21
N LYS A 33 -9.16 17.99 13.35
CA LYS A 33 -8.29 17.30 14.30
C LYS A 33 -8.99 16.07 14.88
N LEU A 34 -8.74 14.91 14.28
CA LEU A 34 -9.31 13.62 14.67
C LEU A 34 -8.92 13.18 16.10
N GLY A 35 -7.87 13.77 16.68
CA GLY A 35 -7.49 13.60 18.08
C GLY A 35 -7.26 12.14 18.48
N ARG A 36 -7.52 11.84 19.77
CA ARG A 36 -7.48 10.49 20.37
C ARG A 36 -8.86 9.81 20.40
N ARG A 37 -9.84 10.29 19.63
CA ARG A 37 -11.17 9.67 19.57
C ARG A 37 -11.05 8.28 18.94
N THR A 38 -11.94 7.37 19.34
CA THR A 38 -12.01 6.01 18.79
C THR A 38 -12.87 5.98 17.52
N SER A 39 -13.86 6.87 17.42
CA SER A 39 -14.76 6.98 16.28
C SER A 39 -15.09 8.42 15.87
N VAL A 40 -15.55 8.56 14.64
CA VAL A 40 -16.04 9.79 14.01
C VAL A 40 -17.42 9.50 13.41
N ARG A 41 -18.33 10.47 13.46
CA ARG A 41 -19.61 10.37 12.76
C ARG A 41 -19.49 11.01 11.38
N ILE A 42 -19.92 10.28 10.35
CA ILE A 42 -20.04 10.76 8.98
C ILE A 42 -21.54 10.80 8.65
N ARG A 43 -21.98 11.88 8.01
CA ARG A 43 -23.32 12.00 7.47
C ARG A 43 -23.27 11.74 5.98
N LEU A 44 -24.02 10.74 5.53
CA LEU A 44 -24.30 10.49 4.13
C LEU A 44 -25.51 11.34 3.75
N VAL A 45 -25.42 12.00 2.60
CA VAL A 45 -26.51 12.79 2.03
C VAL A 45 -26.75 12.21 0.64
N ASP A 46 -27.94 11.69 0.42
CA ASP A 46 -28.40 11.24 -0.89
C ASP A 46 -29.20 12.38 -1.56
N ASP A 47 -29.61 12.23 -2.82
CA ASP A 47 -30.43 13.23 -3.53
C ASP A 47 -31.85 13.39 -2.93
N GLY A 48 -32.23 12.55 -1.96
CA GLY A 48 -33.44 12.68 -1.13
C GLY A 48 -33.18 13.34 0.24
N ASP A 49 -34.24 13.61 0.99
CA ASP A 49 -34.17 14.31 2.30
C ASP A 49 -33.64 13.45 3.47
N ASP A 50 -33.43 12.15 3.28
CA ASP A 50 -33.01 11.24 4.34
C ASP A 50 -31.48 11.15 4.44
N ALA A 51 -30.90 12.02 5.28
CA ALA A 51 -29.48 11.95 5.60
C ALA A 51 -29.19 10.92 6.70
N GLU A 52 -28.50 9.83 6.35
CA GLU A 52 -28.08 8.82 7.32
C GLU A 52 -26.78 9.23 8.02
N THR A 53 -26.67 8.99 9.33
CA THR A 53 -25.42 9.22 10.08
C THR A 53 -24.84 7.90 10.58
N LEU A 54 -23.60 7.61 10.17
CA LEU A 54 -22.87 6.41 10.57
C LEU A 54 -21.64 6.75 11.41
N SER A 55 -21.25 5.83 12.30
CA SER A 55 -20.03 5.94 13.10
C SER A 55 -18.92 5.07 12.50
N VAL A 56 -17.78 5.68 12.19
CA VAL A 56 -16.60 4.99 11.67
C VAL A 56 -15.42 5.07 12.63
N PRO A 57 -14.55 4.05 12.68
CA PRO A 57 -13.31 4.12 13.42
C PRO A 57 -12.43 5.27 12.95
N THR A 58 -11.79 5.98 13.88
CA THR A 58 -10.86 7.06 13.55
C THR A 58 -9.68 6.56 12.70
N SER A 59 -9.24 5.32 12.88
CA SER A 59 -8.21 4.69 12.05
C SER A 59 -8.65 4.57 10.58
N ALA A 60 -9.90 4.20 10.31
CA ALA A 60 -10.43 4.11 8.95
C ALA A 60 -10.48 5.48 8.28
N VAL A 61 -10.87 6.53 9.00
CA VAL A 61 -10.86 7.91 8.48
C VAL A 61 -9.45 8.38 8.16
N ARG A 62 -8.44 8.00 8.96
CA ARG A 62 -7.03 8.30 8.65
C ARG A 62 -6.55 7.60 7.39
N LEU A 63 -6.94 6.33 7.20
CA LEU A 63 -6.63 5.61 5.96
C LEU A 63 -7.32 6.26 4.76
N PHE A 64 -8.58 6.67 4.90
CA PHE A 64 -9.30 7.38 3.86
C PHE A 64 -8.64 8.71 3.49
N LEU A 65 -8.14 9.47 4.48
CA LEU A 65 -7.37 10.68 4.24
C LEU A 65 -6.10 10.40 3.41
N HIS A 66 -5.34 9.34 3.75
CA HIS A 66 -4.17 8.96 2.95
C HIS A 66 -4.56 8.55 1.53
N LEU A 67 -5.62 7.76 1.37
CA LEU A 67 -6.14 7.36 0.07
C LEU A 67 -6.49 8.57 -0.81
N LEU A 68 -7.24 9.54 -0.24
CA LEU A 68 -7.58 10.78 -0.96
C LEU A 68 -6.33 11.60 -1.31
N THR A 69 -5.31 11.59 -0.45
CA THR A 69 -4.05 12.28 -0.69
C THR A 69 -3.30 11.67 -1.88
N GLU A 70 -3.24 10.34 -1.98
CA GLU A 70 -2.66 9.64 -3.12
C GLU A 70 -3.46 9.90 -4.41
N MET A 71 -4.78 9.77 -4.35
CA MET A 71 -5.63 10.04 -5.52
C MET A 71 -5.51 11.49 -6.01
N SER A 72 -5.32 12.45 -5.09
CA SER A 72 -5.12 13.86 -5.45
C SER A 72 -3.83 14.14 -6.23
N GLN A 73 -2.85 13.24 -6.13
CA GLN A 73 -1.59 13.28 -6.87
C GLN A 73 -1.67 12.50 -8.20
N GLY A 74 -2.84 11.91 -8.51
CA GLY A 74 -3.03 11.05 -9.67
C GLY A 74 -2.53 9.62 -9.46
N ASN A 75 -2.17 9.24 -8.25
CA ASN A 75 -1.67 7.90 -7.96
C ASN A 75 -2.84 6.91 -7.89
N ALA A 76 -2.66 5.75 -8.53
CA ALA A 76 -3.57 4.63 -8.37
C ALA A 76 -3.42 4.02 -6.97
N VAL A 77 -4.54 3.59 -6.38
CA VAL A 77 -4.59 3.10 -5.00
C VAL A 77 -5.16 1.70 -4.91
N THR A 78 -4.63 0.89 -4.00
CA THR A 78 -5.09 -0.46 -3.71
C THR A 78 -5.07 -0.69 -2.19
N LEU A 79 -6.17 -1.18 -1.61
CA LEU A 79 -6.20 -1.59 -0.21
C LEU A 79 -5.87 -3.08 -0.08
N ILE A 80 -4.75 -3.40 0.57
CA ILE A 80 -4.30 -4.77 0.76
C ILE A 80 -4.32 -5.11 2.26
N PRO A 81 -5.13 -6.09 2.71
CA PRO A 81 -5.08 -6.62 4.07
C PRO A 81 -3.72 -7.24 4.38
N THR A 82 -3.23 -7.06 5.59
CA THR A 82 -1.92 -7.60 6.05
C THR A 82 -1.81 -9.12 5.92
N HIS A 83 -2.90 -9.83 6.20
CA HIS A 83 -2.97 -11.29 6.10
C HIS A 83 -3.29 -11.81 4.69
N ALA A 84 -3.35 -10.93 3.69
CA ALA A 84 -3.60 -11.32 2.32
C ALA A 84 -2.49 -12.24 1.79
N GLU A 85 -2.89 -13.26 1.04
CA GLU A 85 -1.98 -14.04 0.22
C GLU A 85 -1.95 -13.49 -1.19
N LEU A 86 -0.75 -13.12 -1.62
CA LEU A 86 -0.48 -12.59 -2.93
C LEU A 86 -0.05 -13.71 -3.88
N THR A 87 -0.45 -13.56 -5.13
CA THR A 87 0.15 -14.30 -6.23
C THR A 87 1.60 -13.88 -6.44
N THR A 88 2.40 -14.72 -7.10
CA THR A 88 3.78 -14.37 -7.50
C THR A 88 3.83 -13.12 -8.38
N GLN A 89 2.78 -12.85 -9.18
CA GLN A 89 2.72 -11.64 -10.01
C GLN A 89 2.53 -10.40 -9.13
N GLN A 90 1.49 -10.38 -8.29
CA GLN A 90 1.23 -9.26 -7.37
C GLN A 90 2.43 -8.96 -6.47
N ALA A 91 3.11 -10.00 -5.98
CA ALA A 91 4.31 -9.83 -5.17
C ALA A 91 5.49 -9.24 -5.97
N ALA A 92 5.65 -9.65 -7.23
CA ALA A 92 6.67 -9.09 -8.11
C ALA A 92 6.40 -7.60 -8.41
N ASP A 93 5.14 -7.25 -8.67
CA ASP A 93 4.72 -5.87 -8.94
C ASP A 93 4.99 -4.98 -7.72
N LEU A 94 4.67 -5.43 -6.50
CA LEU A 94 4.93 -4.70 -5.26
C LEU A 94 6.43 -4.52 -4.95
N LEU A 95 7.27 -5.49 -5.32
CA LEU A 95 8.72 -5.39 -5.18
C LEU A 95 9.41 -4.67 -6.34
N ASN A 96 8.66 -4.30 -7.39
CA ASN A 96 9.17 -3.75 -8.64
C ASN A 96 10.27 -4.63 -9.27
N VAL A 97 10.01 -5.94 -9.36
CA VAL A 97 10.91 -6.95 -9.92
C VAL A 97 10.20 -7.81 -10.96
N SER A 98 10.96 -8.60 -11.72
CA SER A 98 10.36 -9.56 -12.64
C SER A 98 9.71 -10.74 -11.91
N ARG A 99 8.61 -11.26 -12.45
CA ARG A 99 7.95 -12.47 -11.92
C ARG A 99 8.90 -13.68 -11.79
N PRO A 100 9.81 -13.97 -12.75
CA PRO A 100 10.79 -15.03 -12.59
C PRO A 100 11.72 -14.82 -11.39
N TYR A 101 12.12 -13.58 -11.12
CA TYR A 101 12.95 -13.25 -9.96
C TYR A 101 12.17 -13.48 -8.65
N MET A 102 10.91 -13.03 -8.59
CA MET A 102 10.04 -13.31 -7.44
C MET A 102 9.85 -14.82 -7.20
N ALA A 103 9.66 -15.60 -8.26
CA ALA A 103 9.58 -17.06 -8.15
C ALA A 103 10.87 -17.67 -7.59
N LYS A 104 12.03 -17.21 -8.06
CA LYS A 104 13.33 -17.62 -7.56
C LYS A 104 13.50 -17.31 -6.06
N LEU A 105 13.08 -16.13 -5.59
CA LEU A 105 13.14 -15.78 -4.16
C LEU A 105 12.31 -16.74 -3.29
N LEU A 106 11.15 -17.18 -3.78
CA LEU A 106 10.29 -18.15 -3.07
C LEU A 106 10.90 -19.55 -3.10
N ASP A 107 11.45 -19.97 -4.24
CA ASP A 107 12.07 -21.29 -4.41
C ASP A 107 13.35 -21.45 -3.57
N GLU A 108 14.12 -20.37 -3.42
CA GLU A 108 15.31 -20.30 -2.56
C GLU A 108 14.95 -20.11 -1.07
N GLY A 109 13.67 -19.96 -0.72
CA GLY A 109 13.23 -19.74 0.66
C GLY A 109 13.64 -18.39 1.26
N LYS A 110 14.09 -17.44 0.42
CA LYS A 110 14.46 -16.08 0.86
C LYS A 110 13.26 -15.27 1.34
N ILE A 111 12.08 -15.58 0.81
CA ILE A 111 10.80 -15.07 1.28
C ILE A 111 9.93 -16.28 1.63
N PRO A 112 9.35 -16.34 2.84
CA PRO A 112 8.40 -17.38 3.19
C PRO A 112 7.25 -17.43 2.18
N GLY A 113 7.03 -18.60 1.61
CA GLY A 113 5.95 -18.85 0.66
C GLY A 113 5.39 -20.25 0.83
N ARG A 114 4.18 -20.47 0.34
CA ARG A 114 3.58 -21.80 0.28
C ARG A 114 3.03 -22.09 -1.10
N THR A 115 2.93 -23.37 -1.40
CA THR A 115 2.31 -23.85 -2.63
C THR A 115 0.87 -24.26 -2.35
N VAL A 116 -0.07 -23.68 -3.09
CA VAL A 116 -1.49 -24.03 -3.08
C VAL A 116 -1.83 -24.61 -4.45
N GLY A 117 -1.90 -25.95 -4.52
CA GLY A 117 -2.02 -26.67 -5.79
C GLY A 117 -0.79 -26.48 -6.67
N LYS A 118 -0.95 -25.89 -7.86
CA LYS A 118 0.16 -25.56 -8.79
C LYS A 118 0.77 -24.17 -8.55
N TYR A 119 0.09 -23.32 -7.77
CA TYR A 119 0.45 -21.91 -7.65
C TYR A 119 1.15 -21.61 -6.32
N ARG A 120 2.17 -20.75 -6.37
CA ARG A 120 2.80 -20.20 -5.17
C ARG A 120 1.99 -19.02 -4.63
N ARG A 121 2.03 -18.87 -3.31
CA ARG A 121 1.42 -17.80 -2.54
C ARG A 121 2.43 -17.27 -1.52
N VAL A 122 2.40 -15.96 -1.29
CA VAL A 122 3.23 -15.26 -0.31
C VAL A 122 2.34 -14.34 0.50
N ARG A 123 2.53 -14.28 1.82
CA ARG A 123 1.78 -13.33 2.65
C ARG A 123 2.32 -11.92 2.44
N PHE A 124 1.44 -10.93 2.42
CA PHE A 124 1.84 -9.53 2.29
C PHE A 124 2.83 -9.10 3.38
N ASP A 125 2.59 -9.48 4.64
CA ASP A 125 3.50 -9.17 5.76
C ASP A 125 4.93 -9.70 5.53
N ASP A 126 5.05 -10.93 5.06
CA ASP A 126 6.35 -11.56 4.77
C ASP A 126 7.06 -10.86 3.60
N LEU A 127 6.31 -10.48 2.57
CA LEU A 127 6.82 -9.72 1.43
C LEU A 127 7.35 -8.34 1.85
N MET A 128 6.59 -7.60 2.64
CA MET A 128 6.98 -6.27 3.12
C MET A 128 8.15 -6.33 4.10
N ALA A 129 8.23 -7.38 4.92
CA ALA A 129 9.38 -7.62 5.79
C ALA A 129 10.66 -7.89 4.98
N PHE A 130 10.56 -8.63 3.87
CA PHE A 130 11.68 -8.80 2.94
C PHE A 130 12.07 -7.48 2.29
N LYS A 131 11.09 -6.73 1.74
CA LYS A 131 11.34 -5.44 1.09
C LYS A 131 12.10 -4.48 2.00
N LYS A 132 11.66 -4.35 3.26
CA LYS A 132 12.31 -3.48 4.23
C LYS A 132 13.78 -3.85 4.46
N LYS A 133 14.08 -5.15 4.62
CA LYS A 133 15.46 -5.62 4.79
C LYS A 133 16.33 -5.32 3.55
N ASP A 134 15.76 -5.48 2.36
CA ASP A 134 16.47 -5.20 1.10
C ASP A 134 16.74 -3.70 0.93
N ASP A 135 15.74 -2.84 1.19
CA ASP A 135 15.87 -1.39 1.15
C ASP A 135 16.93 -0.89 2.17
N ASP A 136 16.90 -1.41 3.40
CA ASP A 136 17.88 -1.09 4.45
C ASP A 136 19.31 -1.50 4.04
N ALA A 137 19.47 -2.65 3.37
CA ALA A 137 20.76 -3.10 2.87
C ALA A 137 21.27 -2.22 1.72
N ARG A 138 20.39 -1.83 0.79
CA ARG A 138 20.73 -0.92 -0.32
C ARG A 138 21.16 0.45 0.19
N SER A 139 20.45 1.01 1.18
CA SER A 139 20.81 2.30 1.78
C SER A 139 22.23 2.26 2.35
N LYS A 140 22.58 1.21 3.10
CA LYS A 140 23.93 1.06 3.67
C LYS A 140 25.05 1.03 2.62
N VAL A 141 24.79 0.37 1.48
CA VAL A 141 25.76 0.34 0.37
C VAL A 141 25.91 1.71 -0.26
N LEU A 142 24.82 2.45 -0.45
CA LEU A 142 24.87 3.83 -0.97
C LEU A 142 25.62 4.76 0.00
N ASP A 143 25.38 4.63 1.30
CA ASP A 143 26.08 5.39 2.33
C ASP A 143 27.58 5.09 2.31
N GLN A 144 27.95 3.81 2.16
CA GLN A 144 29.35 3.40 2.05
C GLN A 144 30.01 3.95 0.78
N LEU A 145 29.36 3.82 -0.38
CA LEU A 145 29.88 4.37 -1.64
C LEU A 145 30.03 5.89 -1.58
N SER A 146 29.09 6.58 -0.92
CA SER A 146 29.15 8.03 -0.72
C SER A 146 30.32 8.42 0.20
N ALA A 147 30.54 7.67 1.28
CA ALA A 147 31.67 7.89 2.18
C ALA A 147 33.01 7.65 1.47
N GLU A 148 33.13 6.57 0.69
CA GLU A 148 34.33 6.28 -0.10
C GLU A 148 34.60 7.35 -1.17
N ALA A 149 33.56 7.84 -1.85
CA ALA A 149 33.69 8.94 -2.81
C ALA A 149 34.13 10.27 -2.14
N GLN A 150 33.65 10.55 -0.93
CA GLN A 150 34.05 11.70 -0.13
C GLN A 150 35.51 11.59 0.32
N GLU A 151 35.95 10.41 0.76
CA GLU A 151 37.34 10.14 1.14
C GLU A 151 38.30 10.26 -0.06
N LEU A 152 37.86 9.84 -1.24
CA LEU A 152 38.64 9.93 -2.48
C LEU A 152 38.60 11.34 -3.12
N GLY A 153 37.93 12.31 -2.49
CA GLY A 153 37.85 13.69 -2.98
C GLY A 153 37.08 13.83 -4.30
N MET A 154 36.22 12.86 -4.64
CA MET A 154 35.44 12.85 -5.89
C MET A 154 34.16 13.69 -5.76
N GLY A 155 34.27 14.86 -5.12
CA GLY A 155 33.14 15.67 -4.68
C GLY A 155 32.09 15.96 -5.77
N TYR A 156 30.83 15.92 -5.34
CA TYR A 156 29.74 16.71 -5.91
C TYR A 156 29.43 17.87 -4.96
#